data_AF-A0A4Q5QTC4-F1
#
_entry.id   AF-A0A4Q5QTC4-F1
#
_cell.length_a   1.000
_cell.length_b   1.000
_cell.length_c   1.000
_cell.angle_alpha   90.00
_cell.angle_beta   90.00
_cell.angle_gamma   90.00
#
_symmetry.space_group_name_H-M   'P 1'
#
loop_
_entity.id
_entity.type
_entity.pdbx_description
1 polymer ?
#
loop_
_entity_poly.entity_id
_entity_poly.type
_entity_poly.pdbx_seq_one_letter_code
_entity_poly.pdbx_strand_id
1 'polypeptide(L)'
;MTFDRRSLLTLPLAAGLALPAFARSGAQLAAGQPRATEMPMWPPAERFALWPGIPPGAPNPLPIPQPRMPRYPDGYRDFQMRGVVRPEVGVFRPARPDGRAVLIVPGGGYSITSLRNEGIDVARVLNGFGITAFVLSYRLPGEG
;
A
#
# COMPACT_ATOMS: atom_id res chain seq x y z
N MET A 1 -5.59 -37.90 1.00
CA MET A 1 -5.26 -37.31 2.32
C MET A 1 -5.41 -35.81 2.20
N THR A 2 -6.46 -35.25 2.78
CA THR A 2 -6.83 -33.83 2.66
C THR A 2 -6.34 -33.08 3.90
N PHE A 3 -5.46 -32.09 3.71
CA PHE A 3 -4.95 -31.25 4.80
C PHE A 3 -5.87 -30.02 4.98
N ASP A 4 -6.39 -29.83 6.20
CA ASP A 4 -7.22 -28.68 6.59
C ASP A 4 -6.39 -27.62 7.35
N ARG A 5 -6.78 -26.35 7.21
CA ARG A 5 -6.14 -25.14 7.76
C ARG A 5 -6.08 -25.09 9.30
N ARG A 6 -6.72 -26.05 9.98
CA ARG A 6 -6.81 -26.12 11.44
C ARG A 6 -5.68 -26.91 12.11
N SER A 7 -4.74 -27.47 11.34
CA SER A 7 -3.66 -28.32 11.86
C SER A 7 -2.34 -27.60 12.16
N LEU A 8 -2.28 -26.26 12.09
CA LEU A 8 -1.02 -25.49 12.23
C LEU A 8 -0.81 -24.77 13.57
N LEU A 9 -1.62 -25.01 14.60
CA LEU A 9 -1.55 -24.26 15.87
C LEU A 9 -1.11 -25.07 17.11
N THR A 10 -0.53 -26.26 16.96
CA THR A 10 -0.08 -27.05 18.13
C THR A 10 1.28 -27.70 17.92
N LEU A 11 2.30 -26.89 17.62
CA LEU A 11 3.70 -27.34 17.73
C LEU A 11 4.38 -26.58 18.88
N PRO A 12 4.91 -27.28 19.90
CA PRO A 12 5.66 -26.65 20.98
C PRO A 12 7.05 -26.27 20.49
N LEU A 13 7.46 -25.02 20.70
CA LEU A 13 8.84 -24.57 20.51
C LEU A 13 9.62 -24.91 21.79
N ALA A 14 10.66 -25.72 21.69
CA ALA A 14 11.64 -25.91 22.75
C ALA A 14 13.05 -26.10 22.16
N ALA A 15 14.04 -25.72 23.00
CA ALA A 15 15.49 -25.63 22.79
C ALA A 15 15.96 -24.37 22.04
N GLY A 16 16.95 -23.59 22.51
CA GLY A 16 17.92 -23.75 23.59
C GLY A 16 18.97 -22.63 23.47
N LEU A 17 19.68 -22.36 24.56
CA LEU A 17 20.50 -21.17 24.86
C LEU A 17 21.83 -20.99 24.08
N ALA A 18 22.26 -19.72 24.05
CA ALA A 18 23.63 -19.17 24.20
C ALA A 18 24.43 -18.61 22.98
N LEU A 19 25.00 -17.42 23.21
CA LEU A 19 25.70 -16.44 22.34
C LEU A 19 27.20 -16.80 22.09
N PRO A 20 27.94 -16.08 21.22
CA PRO A 20 28.54 -14.79 21.61
C PRO A 20 28.45 -13.66 20.57
N ALA A 21 28.72 -12.46 21.06
CA ALA A 21 28.73 -11.18 20.36
C ALA A 21 29.73 -11.10 19.20
N PHE A 22 29.33 -10.47 18.10
CA PHE A 22 30.24 -9.87 17.13
C PHE A 22 30.13 -8.35 17.23
N ALA A 23 31.21 -7.73 17.69
CA ALA A 23 31.35 -6.28 17.76
C ALA A 23 31.65 -5.70 16.38
N ARG A 24 30.97 -4.59 16.09
CA ARG A 24 31.31 -3.46 15.20
C ARG A 24 31.94 -3.78 13.83
N SER A 25 31.17 -3.50 12.78
CA SER A 25 31.69 -2.75 11.64
C SER A 25 30.83 -1.51 11.44
N GLY A 26 31.39 -0.35 11.79
CA GLY A 26 30.81 0.95 11.49
C GLY A 26 30.97 1.22 10.00
N ALA A 27 29.94 0.94 9.22
CA ALA A 27 29.75 1.57 7.93
C ALA A 27 28.74 2.69 8.14
N GLN A 28 29.25 3.90 8.37
CA GLN A 28 28.50 5.14 8.22
C GLN A 28 28.02 5.20 6.77
N LEU A 29 26.75 4.85 6.55
CA LEU A 29 26.04 5.23 5.33
C LEU A 29 25.69 6.73 5.44
N ALA A 30 26.71 7.56 5.27
CA ALA A 30 26.55 8.92 4.81
C ALA A 30 26.23 8.87 3.30
N ALA A 31 25.01 8.47 2.97
CA ALA A 31 24.38 8.81 1.71
C ALA A 31 23.22 9.73 2.08
N GLY A 32 23.27 10.98 1.61
CA GLY A 32 22.22 11.96 1.86
C GLY A 32 20.86 11.31 1.63
N GLN A 33 20.08 11.19 2.70
CA GLN A 33 18.67 10.89 2.60
C GLN A 33 18.12 11.89 1.58
N PRO A 34 17.51 11.47 0.45
CA PRO A 34 16.81 12.42 -0.38
C PRO A 34 15.85 13.13 0.56
N ARG A 35 16.10 14.44 0.74
CA ARG A 35 15.24 15.35 1.50
C ARG A 35 13.84 14.95 1.11
N ALA A 36 13.03 14.50 2.07
CA ALA A 36 11.70 13.94 1.85
C ALA A 36 10.90 14.92 0.98
N THR A 37 11.08 14.76 -0.33
CA THR A 37 10.38 15.46 -1.37
C THR A 37 8.98 14.94 -1.16
N GLU A 38 8.04 15.85 -0.95
CA GLU A 38 6.63 15.53 -0.70
C GLU A 38 6.29 14.30 -1.53
N MET A 39 6.06 13.22 -0.80
CA MET A 39 5.71 11.96 -1.40
C MET A 39 4.53 12.19 -2.34
N PRO A 40 4.50 11.56 -3.53
CA PRO A 40 3.42 11.81 -4.48
C PRO A 40 2.07 11.61 -3.78
N MET A 41 1.30 12.68 -3.69
CA MET A 41 -0.09 12.62 -3.27
C MET A 41 -0.90 11.97 -4.39
N TRP A 42 -2.02 11.34 -4.06
CA TRP A 42 -2.92 10.83 -5.08
C TRP A 42 -3.47 12.01 -5.93
N PRO A 43 -3.53 11.89 -7.27
CA PRO A 43 -3.15 10.73 -8.08
C PRO A 43 -1.64 10.66 -8.39
N PRO A 44 -1.04 9.45 -8.46
CA PRO A 44 0.39 9.30 -8.77
C PRO A 44 0.71 9.60 -10.24
N ALA A 45 2.00 9.81 -10.51
CA ALA A 45 2.51 10.18 -11.83
C ALA A 45 2.25 9.11 -12.91
N GLU A 46 2.60 7.86 -12.61
CA GLU A 46 2.26 6.71 -13.46
C GLU A 46 1.00 6.06 -12.90
N ARG A 47 -0.05 6.00 -13.74
CA ARG A 47 -1.32 5.34 -13.41
C ARG A 47 -2.08 4.96 -14.66
N PHE A 48 -2.97 3.99 -14.53
CA PHE A 48 -3.88 3.61 -15.60
C PHE A 48 -5.27 3.27 -15.03
N ALA A 49 -6.31 3.59 -15.81
CA ALA A 49 -7.66 3.19 -15.48
C ALA A 49 -7.83 1.68 -15.66
N LEU A 50 -8.59 1.03 -14.77
CA LEU A 50 -8.90 -0.39 -14.91
C LEU A 50 -9.84 -0.68 -16.09
N TRP A 51 -10.63 0.30 -16.50
CA TRP A 51 -11.53 0.23 -17.65
C TRP A 51 -11.31 1.41 -18.60
N PRO A 52 -11.49 1.21 -19.93
CA PRO A 52 -11.35 2.28 -20.91
C PRO A 52 -12.48 3.30 -20.88
N GLY A 53 -13.61 2.99 -20.23
CA GLY A 53 -14.81 3.83 -20.16
C GLY A 53 -15.48 3.78 -18.79
N ILE A 54 -16.81 3.89 -18.78
CA ILE A 54 -17.61 3.70 -17.56
C ILE A 54 -17.46 2.22 -17.13
N PRO A 55 -16.99 1.94 -15.90
CA PRO A 55 -16.82 0.56 -15.47
C PRO A 55 -18.17 -0.17 -15.36
N PRO A 56 -18.22 -1.48 -15.62
CA PRO A 56 -19.40 -2.29 -15.37
C PRO A 56 -19.96 -2.09 -13.96
N GLY A 57 -21.28 -2.15 -13.82
CA GLY A 57 -21.94 -1.95 -12.53
C GLY A 57 -21.92 -0.51 -12.02
N ALA A 58 -21.43 0.47 -12.79
CA ALA A 58 -21.51 1.88 -12.39
C ALA A 58 -22.97 2.28 -12.12
N PRO A 59 -23.24 2.95 -10.99
CA PRO A 59 -24.59 3.38 -10.66
C PRO A 59 -24.99 4.57 -11.54
N ASN A 60 -26.30 4.80 -11.64
CA ASN A 60 -26.86 6.00 -12.21
C ASN A 60 -27.77 6.68 -11.17
N PRO A 61 -27.41 7.88 -10.65
CA PRO A 61 -26.26 8.70 -11.03
C PRO A 61 -24.92 8.11 -10.59
N LEU A 62 -23.83 8.52 -11.26
CA LEU A 62 -22.47 8.16 -10.86
C LEU A 62 -22.16 8.63 -9.44
N PRO A 63 -21.26 7.95 -8.70
CA PRO A 63 -20.85 8.39 -7.38
C PRO A 63 -20.20 9.77 -7.46
N ILE A 64 -20.37 10.57 -6.41
CA ILE A 64 -19.71 11.87 -6.28
C ILE A 64 -18.37 11.66 -5.58
N PRO A 65 -17.23 11.98 -6.22
CA PRO A 65 -15.92 11.91 -5.58
C PRO A 65 -15.86 12.71 -4.27
N GLN A 66 -15.41 12.06 -3.20
CA GLN A 66 -15.31 12.66 -1.86
C GLN A 66 -13.92 12.41 -1.27
N PRO A 67 -12.87 13.09 -1.79
CA PRO A 67 -11.54 13.01 -1.21
C PRO A 67 -11.52 13.71 0.16
N ARG A 68 -10.84 13.10 1.12
CA ARG A 68 -10.59 13.68 2.45
C ARG A 68 -9.11 13.60 2.79
N MET A 69 -8.62 14.60 3.52
CA MET A 69 -7.28 14.60 4.09
C MET A 69 -7.30 14.87 5.59
N PRO A 70 -7.75 13.91 6.42
CA PRO A 70 -7.72 14.09 7.87
C PRO A 70 -6.28 14.26 8.35
N ARG A 71 -6.10 15.18 9.31
CA ARG A 71 -4.84 15.37 10.02
C ARG A 71 -4.88 14.62 11.34
N TYR A 72 -3.89 13.78 11.57
CA TYR A 72 -3.70 13.03 12.81
C TYR A 72 -2.87 13.85 13.82
N PRO A 73 -2.90 13.48 15.12
CA PRO A 73 -2.21 14.25 16.17
C PRO A 73 -0.70 14.43 15.97
N ASP A 74 -0.06 13.45 15.34
CA ASP A 74 1.37 13.47 14.96
C ASP A 74 1.66 14.35 13.72
N GLY A 75 0.63 15.00 13.17
CA GLY A 75 0.71 15.81 11.97
C GLY A 75 0.63 15.02 10.67
N TYR A 76 0.54 13.68 10.72
CA TYR A 76 0.33 12.85 9.55
C TYR A 76 -1.00 13.20 8.87
N ARG A 77 -1.04 13.10 7.53
CA ARG A 77 -2.22 13.43 6.72
C ARG A 77 -2.52 12.28 5.77
N ASP A 78 -3.52 11.47 6.07
CA ASP A 78 -3.94 10.40 5.16
C ASP A 78 -4.70 10.98 3.96
N PHE A 79 -4.60 10.38 2.78
CA PHE A 79 -5.48 10.69 1.65
C PHE A 79 -6.52 9.59 1.56
N GLN A 80 -7.77 9.95 1.84
CA GLN A 80 -8.89 9.02 1.89
C GLN A 80 -9.83 9.32 0.74
N MET A 81 -10.32 8.28 0.07
CA MET A 81 -11.23 8.41 -1.05
C MET A 81 -12.55 7.69 -0.79
N ARG A 82 -13.65 8.30 -1.23
CA ARG A 82 -14.95 7.67 -1.50
C ARG A 82 -15.46 8.17 -2.84
N GLY A 83 -16.50 7.53 -3.36
CA GLY A 83 -17.14 7.93 -4.61
C GLY A 83 -16.21 7.75 -5.80
N VAL A 84 -15.53 6.61 -5.88
CA VAL A 84 -14.60 6.32 -6.98
C VAL A 84 -15.40 6.06 -8.26
N VAL A 85 -15.43 7.04 -9.17
CA VAL A 85 -16.15 6.93 -10.44
C VAL A 85 -15.48 5.90 -11.37
N ARG A 86 -14.17 6.07 -11.57
CA ARG A 86 -13.32 5.23 -12.41
C ARG A 86 -12.19 4.66 -11.57
N PRO A 87 -12.25 3.37 -11.19
CA PRO A 87 -11.16 2.72 -10.49
C PRO A 87 -9.89 2.76 -11.34
N GLU A 88 -8.77 3.01 -10.68
CA GLU A 88 -7.47 3.17 -11.32
C GLU A 88 -6.37 2.55 -10.46
N VAL A 89 -5.28 2.18 -11.10
CA VAL A 89 -4.09 1.63 -10.46
C VAL A 89 -2.96 2.64 -10.58
N GLY A 90 -2.46 3.08 -9.44
CA GLY A 90 -1.22 3.85 -9.35
C GLY A 90 0.00 2.94 -9.38
N VAL A 91 1.03 3.31 -10.14
CA VAL A 91 2.27 2.54 -10.26
C VAL A 91 3.40 3.23 -9.51
N PHE A 92 4.04 2.50 -8.62
CA PHE A 92 5.15 2.96 -7.80
C PHE A 92 6.36 2.06 -8.07
N ARG A 93 7.29 2.58 -8.88
CA ARG A 93 8.49 1.85 -9.27
C ARG A 93 9.66 2.19 -8.34
N PRO A 94 10.42 1.19 -7.88
CA PRO A 94 11.67 1.43 -7.18
C PRO A 94 12.74 1.96 -8.15
N ALA A 95 13.76 2.64 -7.63
CA ALA A 95 14.89 3.11 -8.44
C ALA A 95 15.69 1.95 -9.08
N ARG A 96 15.70 0.77 -8.44
CA ARG A 96 16.32 -0.46 -8.95
C ARG A 96 15.33 -1.62 -8.78
N PRO A 97 14.48 -1.91 -9.77
CA PRO A 97 13.53 -3.01 -9.68
C PRO A 97 14.22 -4.37 -9.74
N ASP A 98 13.81 -5.29 -8.88
CA ASP A 98 14.33 -6.67 -8.81
C ASP A 98 13.45 -7.70 -9.52
N GLY A 99 12.39 -7.23 -10.20
CA GLY A 99 11.43 -8.06 -10.92
C GLY A 99 10.21 -8.49 -10.11
N ARG A 100 10.19 -8.30 -8.79
CA ARG A 100 9.01 -8.59 -7.96
C ARG A 100 7.99 -7.47 -8.06
N ALA A 101 6.72 -7.85 -7.93
CA ALA A 101 5.59 -6.94 -7.95
C ALA A 101 4.54 -7.30 -6.89
N VAL A 102 3.87 -6.28 -6.34
CA VAL A 102 2.76 -6.43 -5.38
C VAL A 102 1.62 -5.49 -5.75
N LEU A 103 0.39 -6.01 -5.78
CA LEU A 103 -0.83 -5.20 -5.80
C LEU A 103 -1.27 -4.92 -4.36
N ILE A 104 -1.34 -3.65 -4.02
CA ILE A 104 -1.81 -3.12 -2.74
C ILE A 104 -3.26 -2.69 -2.94
N VAL A 105 -4.13 -3.25 -2.12
CA VAL A 105 -5.55 -2.89 -2.03
C VAL A 105 -5.74 -2.19 -0.69
N PRO A 106 -5.71 -0.85 -0.64
CA PRO A 106 -5.75 -0.11 0.62
C PRO A 106 -7.08 -0.33 1.33
N GLY A 107 -7.08 -0.49 2.64
CA GLY A 107 -8.29 -0.66 3.45
C GLY A 107 -8.97 0.67 3.82
N GLY A 108 -9.54 0.70 5.02
CA GLY A 108 -10.46 1.75 5.47
C GLY A 108 -11.85 1.24 5.89
N GLY A 109 -11.95 -0.05 6.21
CA GLY A 109 -13.16 -0.65 6.78
C GLY A 109 -14.39 -0.54 5.89
N TYR A 110 -14.20 -0.50 4.56
CA TYR A 110 -15.26 -0.25 3.56
C TYR A 110 -15.99 1.08 3.71
N SER A 111 -15.50 1.96 4.57
CA SER A 111 -16.05 3.31 4.75
C SER A 111 -15.26 4.33 3.96
N ILE A 112 -13.98 4.10 3.72
CA ILE A 112 -13.09 4.89 2.85
C ILE A 112 -12.08 3.95 2.20
N THR A 113 -11.35 4.43 1.19
CA THR A 113 -10.09 3.84 0.75
C THR A 113 -8.94 4.71 1.26
N SER A 114 -8.09 4.17 2.14
CA SER A 114 -6.96 4.87 2.77
C SER A 114 -5.73 4.85 1.86
N LEU A 115 -5.80 5.61 0.77
CA LEU A 115 -4.82 5.54 -0.31
C LEU A 115 -3.41 5.92 0.12
N ARG A 116 -3.24 6.90 1.01
CA ARG A 116 -1.88 7.25 1.45
C ARG A 116 -1.35 6.25 2.47
N ASN A 117 -2.04 6.07 3.60
CA ASN A 117 -1.54 5.27 4.72
C ASN A 117 -1.40 3.79 4.37
N GLU A 118 -2.45 3.18 3.83
CA GLU A 118 -2.44 1.74 3.51
C GLU A 118 -2.01 1.45 2.06
N GLY A 119 -1.82 2.49 1.24
CA GLY A 119 -1.39 2.38 -0.15
C GLY A 119 0.03 2.91 -0.37
N ILE A 120 0.14 4.22 -0.59
CA ILE A 120 1.37 4.90 -1.03
C ILE A 120 2.50 4.69 -0.02
N ASP A 121 2.24 4.79 1.30
CA ASP A 121 3.27 4.63 2.34
C ASP A 121 3.80 3.19 2.37
N VAL A 122 2.92 2.21 2.20
CA VAL A 122 3.30 0.79 2.04
C VAL A 122 4.10 0.59 0.75
N ALA A 123 3.67 1.19 -0.36
CA ALA A 123 4.38 1.14 -1.64
C ALA A 123 5.80 1.70 -1.53
N ARG A 124 5.99 2.80 -0.80
CA ARG A 124 7.32 3.36 -0.52
C ARG A 124 8.21 2.36 0.21
N VAL A 125 7.70 1.72 1.26
CA VAL A 125 8.47 0.71 2.01
C VAL A 125 8.88 -0.44 1.08
N LEU A 126 7.94 -0.98 0.29
CA LEU A 126 8.22 -2.05 -0.66
C LEU A 126 9.21 -1.63 -1.76
N ASN A 127 9.11 -0.40 -2.27
CA ASN A 127 10.08 0.13 -3.22
C ASN A 127 11.50 0.20 -2.64
N GLY A 128 11.65 0.44 -1.34
CA GLY A 128 12.94 0.38 -0.64
C GLY A 128 13.61 -1.00 -0.73
N PHE A 129 12.83 -2.06 -0.97
CA PHE A 129 13.31 -3.43 -1.16
C PHE A 129 13.43 -3.85 -2.64
N GLY A 130 13.28 -2.92 -3.59
CA GLY A 130 13.36 -3.23 -5.03
C GLY A 130 12.07 -3.79 -5.63
N ILE A 131 10.97 -3.82 -4.87
CA ILE A 131 9.67 -4.35 -5.31
C ILE A 131 8.87 -3.25 -5.99
N THR A 132 8.29 -3.54 -7.17
CA THR A 132 7.31 -2.64 -7.82
C THR A 132 5.95 -2.77 -7.14
N ALA A 133 5.37 -1.65 -6.72
CA ALA A 133 4.08 -1.63 -6.04
C ALA A 133 3.00 -1.00 -6.94
N PHE A 134 1.83 -1.62 -6.96
CA PHE A 134 0.64 -1.13 -7.64
C PHE A 134 -0.41 -0.81 -6.58
N VAL A 135 -0.92 0.42 -6.49
CA VAL A 135 -1.92 0.83 -5.49
C VAL A 135 -3.27 1.00 -6.16
N LEU A 136 -4.27 0.26 -5.72
CA LEU A 136 -5.61 0.29 -6.28
C LEU A 136 -6.48 1.37 -5.61
N SER A 137 -7.07 2.27 -6.41
CA SER A 137 -8.25 3.05 -6.01
C SER A 137 -9.50 2.38 -6.55
N TYR A 138 -10.44 2.04 -5.67
CA TYR A 138 -11.61 1.21 -5.97
C TYR A 138 -12.87 1.74 -5.30
N ARG A 139 -14.03 1.30 -5.80
CA ARG A 139 -15.35 1.65 -5.24
C ARG A 139 -15.61 0.93 -3.93
N LEU A 140 -16.24 1.63 -3.00
CA LEU A 140 -16.71 1.00 -1.78
C LEU A 140 -18.02 0.23 -2.02
N PRO A 141 -18.35 -0.75 -1.16
CA PRO A 141 -19.67 -1.37 -1.17
C PRO A 141 -20.79 -0.31 -1.15
N GLY A 142 -21.77 -0.46 -2.05
CA GLY A 142 -22.88 0.48 -2.21
C GLY A 142 -22.62 1.65 -3.17
N GLU A 143 -21.40 1.81 -3.70
CA GLU A 143 -21.07 2.82 -4.73
C GLU A 143 -21.20 2.27 -6.16
N GLY A 144 -21.75 1.05 -6.31
CA GLY A 144 -21.90 0.31 -7.58
C GLY A 144 -20.79 -0.70 -7.79
#